data_AF-A0A928TBL4-F1
#
_entry.id   AF-A0A928TBL4-F1
#
_cell.length_a   1.000
_cell.length_b   1.000
_cell.length_c   1.000
_cell.angle_alpha   90.00
_cell.angle_beta   90.00
_cell.angle_gamma   90.00
#
_symmetry.space_group_name_H-M   'P 1'
#
loop_
_entity.id
_entity.type
_entity.pdbx_description
1 polymer ?
#
loop_
_entity_poly.entity_id
_entity_poly.type
_entity_poly.pdbx_seq_one_letter_code
_entity_poly.pdbx_strand_id
1 'polypeptide(L)'
;MRTIIDLPEDQLEKLAKLCVAERISRAEAIRRAVGRLLEEREAENVRRSRALAEAFGAWKHMGIDTDAYLAEIRAEWDRDESGDGCSSTARS
;
A
#
# COMPACT_ATOMS: atom_id res chain seq x y z
N MET A 1 16.62 -2.11 -22.40
CA MET A 1 16.27 -3.53 -22.18
C MET A 1 15.17 -3.93 -23.15
N ARG A 2 15.15 -5.19 -23.62
CA ARG A 2 14.07 -5.76 -24.45
C ARG A 2 13.19 -6.64 -23.57
N THR A 3 11.88 -6.44 -23.65
CA THR A 3 10.87 -7.22 -22.92
C THR A 3 9.85 -7.72 -23.94
N ILE A 4 9.35 -8.94 -23.76
CA ILE A 4 8.25 -9.51 -24.54
C ILE A 4 7.00 -9.46 -23.66
N ILE A 5 5.91 -8.92 -24.18
CA ILE A 5 4.64 -8.79 -23.49
C ILE A 5 3.53 -9.25 -24.42
N ASP A 6 2.54 -9.92 -23.87
CA ASP A 6 1.33 -10.28 -24.58
C ASP A 6 0.26 -9.21 -24.35
N LEU A 7 -0.37 -8.78 -25.44
CA LEU A 7 -1.45 -7.81 -25.43
C LEU A 7 -2.65 -8.44 -26.14
N PRO A 8 -3.88 -8.20 -25.66
CA PRO A 8 -5.07 -8.64 -26.36
C PRO A 8 -5.17 -7.93 -27.73
N GLU A 9 -5.76 -8.63 -28.70
CA GLU A 9 -5.84 -8.18 -30.11
C GLU A 9 -6.46 -6.79 -30.24
N ASP A 10 -7.50 -6.51 -29.45
CA ASP A 10 -8.20 -5.22 -29.47
C ASP A 10 -7.30 -4.05 -29.06
N GLN A 11 -6.37 -4.28 -28.12
CA GLN A 11 -5.39 -3.29 -27.69
C GLN A 11 -4.30 -3.09 -28.75
N LEU A 12 -3.89 -4.16 -29.43
CA LEU A 12 -2.93 -4.07 -30.55
C LEU A 12 -3.49 -3.24 -31.70
N GLU A 13 -4.75 -3.44 -32.07
CA GLU A 13 -5.41 -2.65 -33.12
C GLU A 13 -5.50 -1.16 -32.75
N LYS A 14 -5.92 -0.86 -31.51
CA LYS A 14 -6.00 0.52 -31.01
C LYS A 14 -4.62 1.19 -30.99
N LEU A 15 -3.60 0.45 -30.55
CA LEU A 15 -2.21 0.93 -30.54
C LEU A 15 -1.69 1.20 -31.95
N ALA A 16 -2.02 0.35 -32.93
CA ALA A 16 -1.62 0.55 -34.32
C ALA A 16 -2.24 1.84 -34.90
N LYS A 17 -3.53 2.08 -34.65
CA LYS A 17 -4.22 3.32 -35.05
C LYS A 17 -3.56 4.56 -34.42
N LEU A 18 -3.22 4.49 -33.14
CA LEU A 18 -2.51 5.57 -32.43
C LEU A 18 -1.13 5.86 -33.06
N CYS A 19 -0.36 4.82 -33.36
CA CYS A 19 0.97 4.96 -33.96
C CYS A 19 0.91 5.64 -35.34
N VAL A 20 -0.10 5.31 -36.15
CA VAL A 20 -0.32 5.94 -37.45
C VAL A 20 -0.73 7.41 -37.29
N ALA A 21 -1.66 7.70 -36.38
CA ALA A 21 -2.15 9.05 -36.14
C ALA A 21 -1.04 9.98 -35.62
N GLU A 22 -0.22 9.52 -34.68
CA GLU A 22 0.85 10.31 -34.07
C GLU A 22 2.19 10.22 -34.82
N ARG A 23 2.29 9.38 -35.86
CA ARG A 23 3.53 9.09 -36.61
C ARG A 23 4.70 8.67 -35.70
N ILE A 24 4.43 7.84 -34.71
CA ILE A 24 5.43 7.32 -33.77
C ILE A 24 5.59 5.80 -33.91
N SER A 25 6.74 5.30 -33.46
CA SER A 25 6.96 3.85 -33.38
C SER A 25 6.12 3.22 -32.25
N ARG A 26 5.73 1.95 -32.41
CA ARG A 26 5.03 1.17 -31.37
C ARG A 26 5.78 1.17 -30.04
N ALA A 27 7.10 1.01 -30.07
CA ALA A 27 7.93 1.01 -28.87
C ALA A 27 7.91 2.37 -28.16
N GLU A 28 7.86 3.47 -28.92
CA GLU A 28 7.76 4.82 -28.35
C GLU A 28 6.38 5.06 -27.71
N ALA A 29 5.30 4.62 -28.37
CA ALA A 29 3.95 4.69 -27.81
C ALA A 29 3.88 3.96 -26.46
N ILE A 30 4.45 2.75 -26.37
CA ILE A 30 4.50 1.97 -25.11
C ILE A 30 5.35 2.67 -24.06
N ARG A 31 6.54 3.20 -24.41
CA ARG A 31 7.38 3.93 -23.45
C ARG A 31 6.66 5.15 -22.87
N ARG A 32 5.97 5.93 -23.70
CA ARG A 32 5.17 7.08 -23.25
C ARG A 32 4.03 6.66 -22.33
N ALA A 33 3.33 5.58 -22.67
CA ALA A 33 2.24 5.06 -21.85
C ALA A 33 2.75 4.61 -20.47
N VAL A 34 3.86 3.88 -20.42
CA VAL A 34 4.49 3.45 -19.16
C VAL A 34 4.97 4.65 -18.34
N GLY A 35 5.62 5.62 -18.97
CA GLY A 35 6.07 6.84 -18.29
C GLY A 35 4.92 7.60 -17.63
N ARG A 36 3.85 7.86 -18.39
CA ARG A 36 2.65 8.53 -17.87
C ARG A 36 2.02 7.75 -16.71
N LEU A 37 1.89 6.44 -16.83
CA LEU A 37 1.35 5.60 -15.76
C LEU A 37 2.19 5.73 -14.48
N LEU A 38 3.52 5.71 -14.58
CA LEU A 38 4.40 5.83 -13.42
C LEU A 38 4.29 7.21 -12.77
N GLU A 39 4.30 8.28 -13.57
CA GLU A 39 4.13 9.66 -13.08
C GLU A 39 2.80 9.86 -12.35
N GLU A 40 1.71 9.33 -12.90
CA GLU A 40 0.38 9.37 -12.29
C GLU A 40 0.36 8.66 -10.92
N ARG A 41 1.01 7.49 -10.84
CA ARG A 41 1.09 6.69 -9.60
C ARG A 41 2.02 7.30 -8.57
N GLU A 42 3.14 7.89 -8.97
CA GLU A 42 4.01 8.63 -8.07
C GLU A 42 3.28 9.84 -7.48
N ALA A 43 2.57 10.61 -8.30
CA ALA A 43 1.76 11.73 -7.82
C ALA A 43 0.65 11.25 -6.86
N GLU A 44 0.00 10.12 -7.14
CA GLU A 44 -0.98 9.50 -6.24
C GLU A 44 -0.34 9.07 -4.91
N ASN A 45 0.84 8.45 -4.95
CA ASN A 45 1.57 8.01 -3.77
C ASN A 45 2.06 9.18 -2.92
N VAL A 46 2.53 10.26 -3.53
CA VAL A 46 2.91 11.50 -2.81
C VAL A 46 1.69 12.12 -2.14
N ARG A 47 0.53 12.16 -2.82
CA ARG A 47 -0.71 12.63 -2.20
C ARG A 47 -1.13 11.74 -1.03
N ARG A 48 -1.06 10.41 -1.20
CA ARG A 48 -1.40 9.44 -0.15
C ARG A 48 -0.45 9.54 1.05
N SER A 49 0.86 9.65 0.82
CA SER A 49 1.84 9.76 1.89
C SER A 49 1.69 11.08 2.66
N ARG A 50 1.38 12.18 1.96
CA ARG A 50 1.04 13.45 2.60
C ARG A 50 -0.23 13.35 3.44
N ALA A 51 -1.29 12.74 2.92
CA ALA A 51 -2.53 12.54 3.67
C ALA A 51 -2.31 11.66 4.92
N LEU A 52 -1.50 10.61 4.82
CA LEU A 52 -1.07 9.79 5.96
C LEU A 52 -0.28 10.64 6.97
N ALA A 53 0.69 11.43 6.51
CA ALA A 53 1.49 12.29 7.38
C ALA A 53 0.63 13.35 8.10
N GLU A 54 -0.37 13.92 7.41
CA GLU A 54 -1.35 14.85 8.01
C GLU A 54 -2.24 14.14 9.04
N ALA A 55 -2.71 12.91 8.76
CA ALA A 55 -3.49 12.11 9.70
C ALA A 55 -2.69 11.70 10.95
N PHE A 56 -1.46 11.22 10.78
CA PHE A 56 -0.54 10.91 11.89
C PHE A 56 -0.09 12.18 12.64
N GLY A 57 0.05 13.31 11.94
CA GLY A 57 0.30 14.61 12.55
C GLY A 57 -0.86 15.09 13.41
N ALA A 58 -2.10 14.88 12.96
CA ALA A 58 -3.31 15.19 13.74
C ALA A 58 -3.38 14.38 15.04
N TRP A 59 -2.91 13.13 15.04
CA TRP A 59 -2.81 12.31 16.26
C TRP A 59 -1.79 12.88 17.26
N LYS A 60 -0.67 13.45 16.79
CA LYS A 60 0.31 14.11 17.66
C LYS A 60 -0.29 15.31 18.41
N HIS A 61 -1.28 15.99 17.82
CA HIS A 61 -1.95 17.14 18.43
C HIS A 61 -3.06 16.75 19.43
N MET A 62 -3.51 15.49 19.47
CA MET A 62 -4.52 15.04 20.44
C MET A 62 -3.96 14.87 21.86
N GLY A 63 -2.64 15.00 22.07
CA GLY A 63 -2.04 14.99 23.40
C GLY A 63 -2.26 13.68 24.17
N ILE A 64 -2.55 12.59 23.46
CA ILE A 64 -2.71 11.26 24.06
C ILE A 64 -1.32 10.79 24.47
N ASP A 65 -1.10 10.66 25.78
CA ASP A 65 0.08 10.00 26.33
C ASP A 65 0.03 8.52 25.89
N THR A 66 0.74 8.26 24.79
CA THR A 66 0.72 6.97 24.12
C THR A 66 1.38 5.91 24.99
N ASP A 67 2.34 6.30 25.84
CA ASP A 67 3.04 5.38 26.73
C ASP A 67 2.12 4.94 27.87
N ALA A 68 1.36 5.86 28.47
CA ALA A 68 0.36 5.54 29.48
C ALA A 68 -0.78 4.66 28.92
N TYR A 69 -1.30 5.00 27.73
CA TYR A 69 -2.36 4.23 27.08
C TYR A 69 -1.92 2.82 26.68
N LEU A 70 -0.71 2.68 26.13
CA LEU A 70 -0.16 1.36 25.79
C LEU A 70 0.17 0.55 27.03
N ALA A 71 0.62 1.17 28.12
CA ALA A 71 0.88 0.48 29.39
C ALA A 71 -0.40 -0.10 30.01
N GLU A 72 -1.53 0.63 29.91
CA GLU A 72 -2.83 0.15 30.39
C GLU A 72 -3.32 -1.08 29.61
N ILE A 73 -3.24 -1.05 28.28
CA ILE A 73 -3.61 -2.18 27.41
C ILE A 73 -2.69 -3.39 27.67
N ARG A 74 -1.38 -3.16 27.85
CA ARG A 74 -0.44 -4.26 28.13
C ARG A 74 -0.73 -4.93 29.48
N ALA A 75 -1.08 -4.12 30.48
CA ALA A 75 -1.47 -4.61 31.81
C ALA A 75 -2.84 -5.31 31.82
N GLU A 76 -3.66 -5.16 30.78
CA GLU A 76 -4.88 -5.94 30.57
C GLU A 76 -4.52 -7.36 30.10
N TRP A 77 -3.62 -7.49 29.13
CA TRP A 77 -3.20 -8.81 28.61
C TRP A 77 -2.43 -9.64 29.64
N ASP A 78 -1.58 -9.00 30.45
CA ASP A 78 -0.88 -9.69 31.56
C ASP A 78 -1.85 -10.16 32.67
N ARG A 79 -3.01 -9.50 32.81
CA ARG A 79 -4.05 -9.90 33.76
C ARG A 79 -4.81 -11.14 33.29
N ASP A 80 -5.02 -11.27 31.99
CA ASP A 80 -5.76 -12.38 31.38
C ASP A 80 -4.90 -13.65 31.23
N GLU A 81 -3.58 -13.55 31.10
CA GLU A 81 -2.69 -14.72 31.08
C GLU A 81 -2.54 -15.44 32.44
N SER A 82 -2.99 -14.82 33.53
CA SER A 82 -2.94 -15.43 34.88
C SER A 82 -4.21 -16.20 35.26
N GLY A 83 -5.22 -16.26 34.38
CA GLY A 83 -6.56 -16.79 34.69
C GLY A 83 -6.85 -18.24 34.28
N ASP A 84 -6.19 -18.77 33.25
CA ASP A 84 -6.54 -20.10 32.69
C ASP A 84 -5.37 -21.07 32.71
N GLY A 85 -4.94 -21.41 33.92
CA GLY A 85 -3.98 -22.48 34.22
C GLY A 85 -4.63 -23.66 34.94
N CYS A 86 -5.60 -24.31 34.28
CA CYS A 86 -6.11 -25.61 34.70
C CYS A 86 -4.94 -26.63 34.78
N SER A 87 -4.56 -27.05 35.98
CA SER A 87 -3.91 -28.34 36.16
C SER A 87 -4.33 -29.00 37.47
N SER A 88 -5.20 -29.99 37.30
CA SER A 88 -5.26 -31.16 38.17
C SER A 88 -3.86 -31.64 38.54
N THR A 89 -3.64 -32.09 39.78
CA THR A 89 -3.20 -33.47 40.08
C THR A 89 -3.37 -33.75 41.58
N ALA A 90 -3.99 -34.90 41.84
CA ALA A 90 -4.31 -35.49 43.13
C ALA A 90 -3.15 -36.31 43.73
N ARG A 91 -3.36 -36.79 44.98
CA ARG A 91 -2.66 -37.89 45.71
C ARG A 91 -1.29 -37.55 46.28
N SER A 92 -0.90 -37.94 47.50
CA SER A 92 -1.44 -38.85 48.54
C SER A 92 -0.93 -38.38 49.90
#